data_AF-A0A7R9ZV70-F1
#
_entry.id   AF-A0A7R9ZV70-F1
#
_cell.length_a   1.000
_cell.length_b   1.000
_cell.length_c   1.000
_cell.angle_alpha   90.00
_cell.angle_beta   90.00
_cell.angle_gamma   90.00
#
_symmetry.space_group_name_H-M   'P 1'
#
loop_
_entity.id
_entity.type
_entity.pdbx_description
1 polymer ?
#
loop_
_entity_poly.entity_id
_entity_poly.type
_entity_poly.pdbx_seq_one_letter_code
_entity_poly.pdbx_strand_id
1 'polypeptide(L)'
;QDPAQRSMGHLFYCVAPVSHMAEPLSVFLSVFDCGAREQRDARVDLFQRWDPNGNGYLSFSEVDSGIRNTLWGKLGTADGDALWHRYRHAYIRAFSDAKDAAPVESVKGVDTSDYVTFKEFRLLICYLKYYVTWFEVFSLVDGHSKGTTAADDRRISEEEWVTALDQVREAGQSWAPYVALQNASPES
;
A
#
# COMPACT_ATOMS: atom_id res chain seq x y z
N GLN A 1 30.50 -48.87 20.31
CA GLN A 1 29.22 -49.61 20.39
C GLN A 1 28.21 -48.65 21.01
N ASP A 2 27.17 -48.37 20.23
CA ASP A 2 25.98 -47.52 20.47
C ASP A 2 24.99 -48.24 21.45
N PRO A 3 23.76 -47.77 21.82
CA PRO A 3 23.09 -46.45 21.79
C PRO A 3 22.25 -46.14 23.06
N ALA A 4 21.48 -45.03 23.00
CA ALA A 4 20.06 -44.89 23.41
C ALA A 4 19.69 -44.01 24.63
N GLN A 5 19.43 -42.73 24.32
CA GLN A 5 18.14 -42.04 24.50
C GLN A 5 17.47 -41.94 25.89
N ARG A 6 17.37 -40.70 26.39
CA ARG A 6 16.11 -39.92 26.53
C ARG A 6 16.47 -38.51 27.08
N SER A 7 16.45 -37.46 26.27
CA SER A 7 15.28 -36.68 25.82
C SER A 7 14.63 -35.88 26.96
N MET A 8 14.79 -34.55 26.98
CA MET A 8 13.81 -33.56 26.46
C MET A 8 14.02 -32.19 27.10
N GLY A 9 13.96 -31.15 26.26
CA GLY A 9 14.00 -29.74 26.68
C GLY A 9 14.59 -28.81 25.61
N HIS A 10 14.16 -28.97 24.35
CA HIS A 10 14.51 -28.03 23.28
C HIS A 10 13.87 -26.67 23.58
N LEU A 11 14.68 -25.75 24.09
CA LEU A 11 14.52 -24.32 23.91
C LEU A 11 14.87 -23.99 22.46
N PHE A 12 13.87 -23.84 21.60
CA PHE A 12 13.99 -23.03 20.39
C PHE A 12 12.65 -22.36 20.11
N TYR A 13 12.45 -21.21 20.75
CA TYR A 13 11.61 -20.17 20.14
C TYR A 13 12.32 -19.73 18.86
N CYS A 14 11.86 -20.22 17.72
CA CYS A 14 12.27 -19.69 16.43
C CYS A 14 11.53 -18.37 16.21
N VAL A 15 12.04 -17.28 16.79
CA VAL A 15 11.62 -15.93 16.40
C VAL A 15 12.31 -15.66 15.07
N ALA A 16 11.57 -15.84 13.97
CA ALA A 16 12.02 -15.40 12.66
C ALA A 16 12.13 -13.86 12.67
N PRO A 17 13.19 -13.26 12.10
CA PRO A 17 13.32 -11.81 12.05
C PRO A 17 12.27 -11.25 11.08
N VAL A 18 11.33 -10.41 11.55
CA VAL A 18 10.44 -9.63 10.66
C VAL A 18 11.12 -8.29 10.38
N SER A 19 12.37 -8.36 9.89
CA SER A 19 13.20 -7.18 9.62
C SER A 19 13.12 -6.68 8.18
N HIS A 20 12.28 -7.27 7.33
CA HIS A 20 12.19 -6.92 5.92
C HIS A 20 10.75 -6.64 5.49
N MET A 21 10.56 -5.44 4.94
CA MET A 21 9.39 -5.04 4.17
C MET A 21 9.05 -6.11 3.12
N ALA A 22 7.76 -6.47 3.00
CA ALA A 22 7.31 -7.42 1.99
C ALA A 22 7.77 -6.98 0.58
N GLU A 23 8.30 -7.91 -0.22
CA GLU A 23 8.79 -7.61 -1.57
C GLU A 23 7.71 -6.91 -2.44
N PRO A 24 6.44 -7.39 -2.49
CA PRO A 24 5.37 -6.70 -3.20
C PRO A 24 5.20 -5.23 -2.80
N LEU A 25 5.31 -4.93 -1.49
CA LEU A 25 5.21 -3.57 -0.97
C LEU A 25 6.37 -2.71 -1.45
N SER A 26 7.60 -3.22 -1.31
CA SER A 26 8.81 -2.50 -1.73
C SER A 26 8.76 -2.11 -3.20
N VAL A 27 8.30 -3.03 -4.05
CA VAL A 27 8.15 -2.83 -5.48
C VAL A 27 7.09 -1.77 -5.74
N PHE A 28 5.90 -1.90 -5.13
CA PHE A 28 4.82 -0.93 -5.31
C PHE A 28 5.25 0.49 -4.91
N LEU A 29 5.89 0.64 -3.74
CA LEU A 29 6.36 1.93 -3.26
C LEU A 29 7.38 2.56 -4.22
N SER A 30 8.25 1.75 -4.84
CA SER A 30 9.23 2.23 -5.81
C SER A 30 8.60 2.68 -7.14
N VAL A 31 7.51 2.04 -7.56
CA VAL A 31 6.78 2.42 -8.78
C VAL A 31 6.10 3.78 -8.61
N PHE A 32 5.58 4.05 -7.42
CA PHE A 32 4.84 5.27 -7.08
C PHE A 32 5.64 6.29 -6.28
N ASP A 33 6.94 6.39 -6.53
CA ASP A 33 7.81 7.32 -5.81
C ASP A 33 7.85 8.72 -6.41
N CYS A 34 6.69 9.38 -6.48
CA CYS A 34 6.56 10.77 -6.97
C CYS A 34 5.78 11.70 -6.01
N GLY A 35 5.70 11.35 -4.73
CA GLY A 35 4.95 12.11 -3.72
C GLY A 35 5.67 13.36 -3.17
N ALA A 36 7.01 13.42 -3.29
CA ALA A 36 7.81 14.53 -2.76
C ALA A 36 7.57 15.82 -3.57
N ARG A 37 7.67 17.00 -2.95
CA ARG A 37 7.26 18.28 -3.59
C ARG A 37 8.03 18.53 -4.89
N GLU A 38 9.31 18.19 -4.89
CA GLU A 38 10.31 18.37 -5.96
C GLU A 38 9.98 17.52 -7.19
N GLN A 39 9.24 16.42 -7.03
CA GLN A 39 8.89 15.48 -8.10
C GLN A 39 7.65 15.92 -8.88
N ARG A 40 7.42 17.24 -9.00
CA ARG A 40 6.25 17.79 -9.67
C ARG A 40 6.15 17.34 -11.12
N ASP A 41 7.25 17.36 -11.86
CA ASP A 41 7.25 17.03 -13.29
C ASP A 41 6.92 15.55 -13.52
N ALA A 42 7.46 14.65 -12.68
CA ALA A 42 7.09 13.24 -12.70
C ALA A 42 5.60 13.02 -12.43
N ARG A 43 4.99 13.81 -11.54
CA ARG A 43 3.53 13.78 -11.29
C ARG A 43 2.73 14.31 -12.47
N VAL A 44 3.19 15.37 -13.14
CA VAL A 44 2.54 15.90 -14.35
C VAL A 44 2.51 14.81 -15.42
N ASP A 45 3.65 14.19 -15.70
CA ASP A 45 3.76 13.12 -16.71
C ASP A 45 2.87 11.92 -16.34
N LEU A 46 2.84 11.54 -15.06
CA LEU A 46 2.00 10.43 -14.61
C LEU A 46 0.51 10.76 -14.72
N PHE A 47 0.09 11.96 -14.30
CA PHE A 47 -1.29 12.40 -14.41
C PHE A 47 -1.76 12.42 -15.86
N GLN A 48 -0.96 12.97 -16.77
CA GLN A 48 -1.28 12.99 -18.21
C GLN A 48 -1.43 11.59 -18.81
N ARG A 49 -0.64 10.61 -18.34
CA ARG A 49 -0.81 9.21 -18.74
C ARG A 49 -2.12 8.59 -18.23
N TRP A 50 -2.63 9.08 -17.10
CA TRP A 50 -3.86 8.57 -16.47
C TRP A 50 -5.11 9.32 -16.94
N ASP A 51 -4.95 10.51 -17.52
CA ASP A 51 -6.00 11.34 -18.13
C ASP A 51 -5.95 11.26 -19.67
N PRO A 52 -6.33 10.12 -20.29
CA PRO A 52 -6.25 9.97 -21.74
C PRO A 52 -7.23 10.86 -22.50
N ASN A 53 -8.30 11.35 -21.86
CA ASN A 53 -9.28 12.24 -22.48
C ASN A 53 -8.91 13.73 -22.34
N GLY A 54 -7.93 14.06 -21.49
CA GLY A 54 -7.42 15.41 -21.28
C GLY A 54 -8.44 16.35 -20.63
N ASN A 55 -9.37 15.84 -19.82
CA ASN A 55 -10.41 16.65 -19.18
C ASN A 55 -9.87 17.41 -17.94
N GLY A 56 -8.73 17.00 -17.38
CA GLY A 56 -8.09 17.60 -16.22
C GLY A 56 -8.48 17.01 -14.86
N TYR A 57 -9.18 15.87 -14.84
CA TYR A 57 -9.61 15.15 -13.64
C TYR A 57 -9.68 13.64 -13.91
N LEU A 58 -9.60 12.82 -12.85
CA LEU A 58 -9.57 11.37 -12.96
C LEU A 58 -10.75 10.75 -12.23
N SER A 59 -11.53 9.95 -12.94
CA SER A 59 -12.51 9.03 -12.35
C SER A 59 -11.83 7.84 -11.67
N PHE A 60 -12.57 7.10 -10.84
CA PHE A 60 -12.02 5.89 -10.23
C PHE A 60 -11.56 4.86 -11.27
N SER A 61 -12.26 4.72 -12.40
CA SER A 61 -11.85 3.80 -13.47
C SER A 61 -10.54 4.22 -14.14
N GLU A 62 -10.31 5.52 -14.33
CA GLU A 62 -9.04 6.07 -14.84
C GLU A 62 -7.90 5.88 -13.84
N VAL A 63 -8.15 6.07 -12.54
CA VAL A 63 -7.17 5.75 -11.50
C VAL A 63 -6.87 4.24 -11.47
N ASP A 64 -7.88 3.38 -11.43
CA ASP A 64 -7.73 1.92 -11.37
C ASP A 64 -6.95 1.37 -12.57
N SER A 65 -7.28 1.84 -13.78
CA SER A 65 -6.58 1.45 -15.00
C SER A 65 -5.21 2.12 -15.14
N GLY A 66 -5.05 3.36 -14.66
CA GLY A 66 -3.77 4.06 -14.59
C GLY A 66 -2.75 3.35 -13.71
N ILE A 67 -3.16 2.91 -12.50
CA ILE A 67 -2.33 2.09 -11.60
C ILE A 67 -1.89 0.82 -12.31
N ARG A 68 -2.85 0.07 -12.89
CA ARG A 68 -2.58 -1.19 -13.60
C ARG A 68 -1.57 -1.00 -14.72
N ASN A 69 -1.80 -0.03 -15.59
CA ASN A 69 -0.94 0.23 -16.74
C ASN A 69 0.47 0.69 -16.31
N THR A 70 0.56 1.45 -15.20
CA THR A 70 1.84 1.87 -14.62
C THR A 70 2.62 0.65 -14.09
N LEU A 71 1.95 -0.27 -13.40
CA LEU A 71 2.54 -1.52 -12.92
C LEU A 71 2.97 -2.42 -14.09
N TRP A 72 2.12 -2.60 -15.10
CA TRP A 72 2.45 -3.37 -16.30
C TRP A 72 3.67 -2.82 -17.03
N GLY A 73 3.79 -1.50 -17.16
CA GLY A 73 4.94 -0.87 -17.79
C GLY A 73 6.25 -1.05 -17.03
N LYS A 74 6.20 -1.33 -15.72
CA LYS A 74 7.38 -1.51 -14.86
C LYS A 74 7.76 -2.97 -14.63
N LEU A 75 6.76 -3.85 -14.50
CA LEU A 75 6.93 -5.24 -14.06
C LEU A 75 6.56 -6.26 -15.14
N GLY A 76 5.97 -5.82 -16.25
CA GLY A 76 5.31 -6.71 -17.20
C GLY A 76 3.87 -7.03 -16.78
N THR A 77 3.12 -7.66 -17.68
CA THR A 77 1.68 -7.88 -17.51
C THR A 77 1.36 -8.86 -16.39
N ALA A 78 2.07 -9.99 -16.29
CA ALA A 78 1.78 -11.01 -15.28
C ALA A 78 2.01 -10.50 -13.85
N ASP A 79 3.23 -10.01 -13.55
CA ASP A 79 3.59 -9.54 -12.22
C ASP A 79 2.85 -8.25 -11.86
N GLY A 80 2.66 -7.35 -12.83
CA GLY A 80 1.89 -6.13 -12.62
C GLY A 80 0.41 -6.40 -12.36
N ASP A 81 -0.19 -7.42 -13.00
CA ASP A 81 -1.58 -7.80 -12.75
C ASP A 81 -1.76 -8.47 -11.38
N ALA A 82 -0.82 -9.33 -10.97
CA ALA A 82 -0.80 -9.93 -9.64
C ALA A 82 -0.71 -8.86 -8.53
N LEU A 83 0.22 -7.90 -8.69
CA LEU A 83 0.40 -6.81 -7.75
C LEU A 83 -0.81 -5.85 -7.73
N TRP A 84 -1.40 -5.59 -8.90
CA TRP A 84 -2.60 -4.77 -9.01
C TRP A 84 -3.80 -5.40 -8.27
N HIS A 85 -4.04 -6.70 -8.45
CA HIS A 85 -5.11 -7.41 -7.75
C HIS A 85 -4.91 -7.42 -6.22
N ARG A 86 -3.67 -7.62 -5.77
CA ARG A 86 -3.31 -7.68 -4.34
C ARG A 86 -3.80 -6.44 -3.58
N TYR A 87 -3.59 -5.25 -4.14
CA TYR A 87 -3.86 -3.99 -3.44
C TYR A 87 -5.12 -3.25 -3.89
N ARG A 88 -5.99 -3.88 -4.70
CA ARG A 88 -7.17 -3.21 -5.28
C ARG A 88 -8.05 -2.50 -4.24
N HIS A 89 -8.19 -3.08 -3.05
CA HIS A 89 -8.96 -2.47 -1.95
C HIS A 89 -8.32 -1.18 -1.39
N ALA A 90 -6.98 -1.11 -1.35
CA ALA A 90 -6.26 0.09 -0.95
C ALA A 90 -6.50 1.24 -1.93
N TYR A 91 -6.66 0.94 -3.24
CA TYR A 91 -6.89 1.95 -4.27
C TYR A 91 -8.24 2.65 -4.11
N ILE A 92 -9.29 1.89 -3.77
CA ILE A 92 -10.62 2.43 -3.51
C ILE A 92 -10.57 3.43 -2.36
N ARG A 93 -9.90 3.05 -1.26
CA ARG A 93 -9.77 3.91 -0.08
C ARG A 93 -8.93 5.15 -0.38
N ALA A 94 -7.81 4.99 -1.08
CA ALA A 94 -6.94 6.08 -1.50
C ALA A 94 -7.65 7.09 -2.41
N PHE A 95 -8.44 6.61 -3.37
CA PHE A 95 -9.24 7.44 -4.26
C PHE A 95 -10.26 8.26 -3.49
N SER A 96 -11.03 7.61 -2.61
CA SER A 96 -12.07 8.26 -1.82
C SER A 96 -11.52 9.39 -0.95
N ASP A 97 -10.35 9.20 -0.32
CA ASP A 97 -9.76 10.26 0.51
C ASP A 97 -9.08 11.34 -0.33
N ALA A 98 -8.50 10.99 -1.48
CA ALA A 98 -7.86 11.97 -2.34
C ALA A 98 -8.87 12.97 -2.93
N LYS A 99 -10.02 12.51 -3.41
CA LYS A 99 -11.03 13.38 -4.05
C LYS A 99 -11.71 14.35 -3.08
N ASP A 100 -11.64 14.09 -1.77
CA ASP A 100 -12.24 14.91 -0.73
C ASP A 100 -11.20 15.84 -0.04
N ALA A 101 -9.94 15.82 -0.50
CA ALA A 101 -8.84 16.48 0.20
C ALA A 101 -8.68 17.98 -0.13
N ALA A 102 -9.32 18.47 -1.20
CA ALA A 102 -9.35 19.87 -1.56
C ALA A 102 -10.80 20.38 -1.68
N PRO A 103 -11.04 21.70 -1.58
CA PRO A 103 -12.35 22.26 -1.88
C PRO A 103 -12.79 21.87 -3.29
N VAL A 104 -14.07 21.50 -3.42
CA VAL A 104 -14.67 21.16 -4.71
C VAL A 104 -14.56 22.35 -5.67
N GLU A 105 -14.11 22.08 -6.89
CA GLU A 105 -14.02 23.07 -7.96
C GLU A 105 -14.85 22.63 -9.16
N SER A 106 -15.08 23.55 -10.09
CA SER A 106 -15.57 23.20 -11.41
C SER A 106 -14.43 23.24 -12.41
N VAL A 107 -14.19 22.11 -13.08
CA VAL A 107 -13.20 22.00 -14.16
C VAL A 107 -13.97 21.81 -15.46
N LYS A 108 -13.78 22.74 -16.42
CA LYS A 108 -14.47 22.73 -17.72
C LYS A 108 -16.01 22.62 -17.61
N GLY A 109 -16.60 23.19 -16.54
CA GLY A 109 -18.04 23.19 -16.30
C GLY A 109 -18.58 21.92 -15.64
N VAL A 110 -17.71 21.00 -15.22
CA VAL A 110 -18.06 19.77 -14.51
C VAL A 110 -17.73 19.94 -13.03
N ASP A 111 -18.64 19.52 -12.15
CA ASP A 111 -18.40 19.40 -10.71
C ASP A 111 -17.43 18.24 -10.45
N THR A 112 -16.30 18.53 -9.78
CA THR A 112 -15.24 17.53 -9.58
C THR A 112 -15.33 16.75 -8.28
N SER A 113 -16.43 16.84 -7.51
CA SER A 113 -16.58 16.17 -6.20
C SER A 113 -16.44 14.64 -6.22
N ASP A 114 -16.62 14.02 -7.38
CA ASP A 114 -16.46 12.58 -7.60
C ASP A 114 -15.18 12.19 -8.34
N TYR A 115 -14.25 13.12 -8.50
CA TYR A 115 -13.04 12.95 -9.30
C TYR A 115 -11.79 13.40 -8.54
N VAL A 116 -10.63 12.89 -8.95
CA VAL A 116 -9.33 13.39 -8.48
C VAL A 116 -8.80 14.39 -9.50
N THR A 117 -8.70 15.65 -9.11
CA THR A 117 -8.06 16.70 -9.89
C THR A 117 -6.53 16.62 -9.77
N PHE A 118 -5.81 17.36 -10.61
CA PHE A 118 -4.34 17.44 -10.49
C PHE A 118 -3.86 17.96 -9.13
N LYS A 119 -4.64 18.84 -8.47
CA LYS A 119 -4.31 19.38 -7.14
C LYS A 119 -4.33 18.28 -6.07
N GLU A 120 -5.27 17.34 -6.19
CA GLU A 120 -5.44 16.19 -5.29
C GLU A 120 -4.54 15.02 -5.66
N PHE A 121 -4.05 14.97 -6.90
CA PHE A 121 -3.28 13.83 -7.41
C PHE A 121 -2.02 13.52 -6.59
N ARG A 122 -1.34 14.54 -6.04
CA ARG A 122 -0.22 14.29 -5.11
C ARG A 122 -0.68 13.51 -3.88
N LEU A 123 -1.83 13.86 -3.32
CA LEU A 123 -2.39 13.17 -2.15
C LEU A 123 -2.85 11.77 -2.51
N LEU A 124 -3.41 11.56 -3.72
CA LEU A 124 -3.69 10.21 -4.22
C LEU A 124 -2.43 9.32 -4.20
N ILE A 125 -1.30 9.80 -4.72
CA ILE A 125 -0.03 9.04 -4.71
C ILE A 125 0.43 8.73 -3.28
N CYS A 126 0.35 9.70 -2.37
CA CYS A 126 0.68 9.47 -0.95
C CYS A 126 -0.27 8.46 -0.30
N TYR A 127 -1.58 8.59 -0.52
CA TYR A 127 -2.58 7.68 0.03
C TYR A 127 -2.45 6.27 -0.53
N LEU A 128 -2.12 6.09 -1.81
CA LEU A 128 -1.80 4.77 -2.36
C LEU A 128 -0.69 4.12 -1.55
N LYS A 129 0.44 4.81 -1.32
CA LYS A 129 1.56 4.31 -0.53
C LYS A 129 1.15 3.97 0.91
N TYR A 130 0.37 4.82 1.57
CA TYR A 130 -0.08 4.57 2.93
C TYR A 130 -1.04 3.39 3.02
N TYR A 131 -2.04 3.31 2.15
CA TYR A 131 -3.04 2.25 2.23
C TYR A 131 -2.50 0.88 1.82
N VAL A 132 -1.56 0.79 0.89
CA VAL A 132 -0.90 -0.51 0.61
C VAL A 132 0.02 -0.94 1.77
N THR A 133 0.66 0.01 2.44
CA THR A 133 1.45 -0.29 3.65
C THR A 133 0.55 -0.80 4.77
N TRP A 134 -0.60 -0.14 4.99
CA TRP A 134 -1.61 -0.59 5.95
C TRP A 134 -2.22 -1.93 5.59
N PHE A 135 -2.43 -2.19 4.30
CA PHE A 135 -2.89 -3.49 3.83
C PHE A 135 -1.91 -4.60 4.21
N GLU A 136 -0.61 -4.40 4.03
CA GLU A 136 0.39 -5.41 4.42
C GLU A 136 0.43 -5.62 5.93
N VAL A 137 0.35 -4.56 6.74
CA VAL A 137 0.25 -4.70 8.21
C VAL A 137 -1.00 -5.47 8.59
N PHE A 138 -2.13 -5.22 7.93
CA PHE A 138 -3.36 -5.95 8.15
C PHE A 138 -3.23 -7.43 7.76
N SER A 139 -2.64 -7.73 6.59
CA SER A 139 -2.39 -9.08 6.11
C SER A 139 -1.36 -9.86 6.93
N LEU A 140 -0.53 -9.20 7.75
CA LEU A 140 0.30 -9.89 8.75
C LEU A 140 -0.54 -10.51 9.88
N VAL A 141 -1.73 -9.95 10.13
CA VAL A 141 -2.60 -10.35 11.25
C VAL A 141 -3.70 -11.30 10.76
N ASP A 142 -4.38 -10.95 9.67
CA ASP A 142 -5.48 -11.71 9.07
C ASP A 142 -4.95 -13.01 8.42
N GLY A 143 -5.26 -14.18 9.00
CA GLY A 143 -4.98 -15.49 8.41
C GLY A 143 -3.70 -16.22 8.85
N HIS A 144 -2.93 -15.71 9.82
CA HIS A 144 -1.74 -16.37 10.43
C HIS A 144 -0.65 -16.87 9.46
N SER A 145 -0.68 -16.47 8.19
CA SER A 145 0.13 -17.08 7.14
C SER A 145 1.02 -16.04 6.44
N LYS A 146 2.12 -16.49 5.83
CA LYS A 146 2.94 -15.59 5.01
C LYS A 146 2.19 -15.29 3.71
N GLY A 147 1.59 -14.11 3.62
CA GLY A 147 0.88 -13.63 2.43
C GLY A 147 -0.62 -13.90 2.49
N THR A 148 -1.31 -13.73 1.37
CA THR A 148 -2.77 -13.84 1.35
C THR A 148 -3.21 -15.30 1.11
N THR A 149 -3.90 -15.93 2.05
CA THR A 149 -4.36 -17.32 1.93
C THR A 149 -5.87 -17.48 2.01
N ALA A 150 -6.38 -18.70 1.80
CA ALA A 150 -7.80 -19.01 1.94
C ALA A 150 -8.32 -18.91 3.39
N ALA A 151 -7.41 -18.80 4.38
CA ALA A 151 -7.76 -18.56 5.78
C ALA A 151 -8.06 -17.08 6.07
N ASP A 152 -7.70 -16.17 5.15
CA ASP A 152 -7.87 -14.73 5.32
C ASP A 152 -9.33 -14.36 5.05
N ASP A 153 -10.09 -14.10 6.10
CA ASP A 153 -11.51 -13.75 6.00
C ASP A 153 -11.75 -12.24 5.91
N ARG A 154 -10.65 -11.45 5.82
CA ARG A 154 -10.65 -9.98 5.84
C ARG A 154 -11.15 -9.42 7.16
N ARG A 155 -10.96 -10.15 8.25
CA ARG A 155 -11.20 -9.70 9.62
C ARG A 155 -10.01 -10.07 10.50
N ILE A 156 -10.00 -9.49 11.69
CA ILE A 156 -9.02 -9.81 12.72
C ILE A 156 -9.82 -10.27 13.94
N SER A 157 -9.66 -11.54 14.28
CA SER A 157 -10.11 -12.11 15.56
C SER A 157 -9.20 -11.66 16.71
N GLU A 158 -9.67 -11.83 17.95
CA GLU A 158 -8.87 -11.53 19.13
C GLU A 158 -7.60 -12.41 19.18
N GLU A 159 -7.74 -13.69 18.80
CA GLU A 159 -6.65 -14.65 18.77
C GLU A 159 -5.58 -14.29 17.72
N GLU A 160 -6.00 -13.89 16.52
CA GLU A 160 -5.12 -13.36 15.46
C GLU A 160 -4.35 -12.14 15.93
N TRP A 161 -5.07 -11.19 16.54
CA TRP A 161 -4.46 -9.97 17.05
C TRP A 161 -3.40 -10.27 18.09
N VAL A 162 -3.75 -11.03 19.14
CA VAL A 162 -2.83 -11.38 20.23
C VAL A 162 -1.59 -12.10 19.71
N THR A 163 -1.75 -13.00 18.73
CA THR A 163 -0.63 -13.76 18.15
C THR A 163 0.29 -12.89 17.30
N ALA A 164 -0.26 -11.91 16.57
CA ALA A 164 0.50 -11.03 15.69
C ALA A 164 1.06 -9.77 16.39
N LEU A 165 0.74 -9.53 17.67
CA LEU A 165 1.10 -8.29 18.40
C LEU A 165 2.58 -7.89 18.25
N ASP A 166 3.50 -8.83 18.45
CA ASP A 166 4.94 -8.52 18.38
C ASP A 166 5.39 -8.24 16.94
N GLN A 167 4.81 -8.93 15.94
CA GLN A 167 5.08 -8.67 14.52
C GLN A 167 4.57 -7.30 14.08
N VAL A 168 3.39 -6.89 14.55
CA VAL A 168 2.82 -5.56 14.29
C VAL A 168 3.69 -4.47 14.95
N ARG A 169 4.20 -4.70 16.17
CA ARG A 169 5.14 -3.78 16.83
C ARG A 169 6.45 -3.65 16.05
N GLU A 170 7.04 -4.76 15.61
CA GLU A 170 8.27 -4.77 14.82
C GLU A 170 8.07 -4.06 13.46
N ALA A 171 6.96 -4.32 12.77
CA ALA A 171 6.59 -3.63 11.53
C ALA A 171 6.44 -2.11 11.75
N GLY A 172 5.75 -1.71 12.82
CA GLY A 172 5.55 -0.31 13.18
C GLY A 172 6.84 0.45 13.53
N GLN A 173 7.84 -0.25 14.08
CA GLN A 173 9.16 0.30 14.39
C GLN A 173 10.11 0.33 13.18
N SER A 174 9.78 -0.36 12.09
CA SER A 174 10.65 -0.53 10.93
C SER A 174 10.06 0.06 9.65
N TRP A 175 9.25 -0.70 8.91
CA TRP A 175 8.84 -0.41 7.54
C TRP A 175 7.41 0.09 7.37
N ALA A 176 6.58 0.06 8.42
CA ALA A 176 5.22 0.60 8.44
C ALA A 176 5.18 1.87 9.32
N PRO A 177 5.78 2.98 8.89
CA PRO A 177 6.42 3.91 9.80
C PRO A 177 5.38 4.90 10.35
N TYR A 178 4.65 4.48 11.38
CA TYR A 178 4.00 5.43 12.29
C TYR A 178 5.04 6.35 12.96
N VAL A 179 6.28 5.89 13.12
CA VAL A 179 7.40 6.67 13.71
C VAL A 179 7.85 7.83 12.82
N ALA A 180 7.75 7.71 11.49
CA ALA A 180 8.02 8.83 10.59
C ALA A 180 6.97 9.94 10.74
N LEU A 181 5.69 9.57 10.99
CA LEU A 181 4.62 10.53 11.31
C LEU A 181 4.79 11.18 12.69
N GLN A 182 5.32 10.44 13.69
CA GLN A 182 5.61 11.02 15.01
C GLN A 182 6.67 12.13 14.97
N ASN A 183 7.59 12.05 14.01
CA ASN A 183 8.66 13.04 13.82
C ASN A 183 8.43 13.94 12.60
N ALA A 184 7.28 13.82 11.93
CA ALA A 184 6.97 14.62 10.74
C ALA A 184 6.76 16.09 11.14
N SER A 185 7.48 16.97 10.48
CA SER A 185 7.31 18.42 10.61
C SER A 185 6.49 18.96 9.44
N PRO A 186 5.94 20.19 9.53
CA PRO A 186 5.27 20.85 8.40
C PRO A 186 6.13 21.01 7.14
N GLU A 187 7.44 20.84 7.25
CA GLU A 187 8.42 21.02 6.17
C GLU A 187 8.80 19.72 5.44
N SER A 188 8.36 18.56 5.94
CA SER A 188 8.59 17.21 5.39
C SER A 188 7.44 16.75 4.49
#